data_AF-A0A535HGM3-F1
#
_entry.id   AF-A0A535HGM3-F1
#
_cell.length_a   1.000
_cell.length_b   1.000
_cell.length_c   1.000
_cell.angle_alpha   90.00
_cell.angle_beta   90.00
_cell.angle_gamma   90.00
#
_symmetry.space_group_name_H-M   'P 1'
#
loop_
_entity.id
_entity.type
_entity.pdbx_description
1 polymer ?
#
loop_
_entity_poly.entity_id
_entity_poly.type
_entity_poly.pdbx_seq_one_letter_code
_entity_poly.pdbx_strand_id
1 'polypeptide(L)'
;MKTLAKLLYVEADEEITDLVDRLRDLSLEDEVTFVVPERARALQSPMSFRLLKRYADSYGKRVNLVSGDPRLQAMSLEAGFTAFPSLAAYDHGSEMHNPELGGEPAAPATTSAVPPASPAASAQEAAPPRGVATLDRPRQASVISAPPKPKAAPSSKPGASAPSFQNYRPYVIAAGVIAVVVLLVGILYLPSATATVSVAGTPIKTDISLLGAPGTAAGSADHFATQAVHADESQNLPGTATGQKQVAAVASTGQVVITSRCVFCLGQDVRKGLVVLTDSGKRYTTQKVAHIGVGYGAQATVPITAVTAGVDGNTDAHSITNMENGDADLRVDNPQATTGGLDARTATVIQQSDIDSVRDVYAKDALPRVTDQLNSKAKGQKLALVGSGVQATTKADHAVGDEVGGFTIAVKVAGDGVVFDEKAVKEMLKTALQRKIPSGTQLTNNANTSYEPIDAAADGHITLNGHASGFYTPIFIETAIRSHLKGMSPSKGRAFLQSLPNVVDARVTQSPFGLPWLPLFSSRITLKVQEVSSNSSP
;
A
#
# COMPACT_ATOMS: atom_id res chain seq x y z
N MET A 1 1.85 -27.14 20.49
CA MET A 1 2.66 -26.77 19.29
C MET A 1 2.34 -27.79 18.21
N LYS A 2 2.20 -27.40 16.93
CA LYS A 2 2.33 -28.36 15.83
C LYS A 2 3.83 -28.63 15.63
N THR A 3 4.24 -29.88 15.66
CA THR A 3 5.57 -30.31 15.23
C THR A 3 5.71 -30.04 13.73
N LEU A 4 6.92 -29.66 13.29
CA LEU A 4 7.20 -29.47 11.87
C LEU A 4 7.39 -30.85 11.23
N ALA A 5 6.35 -31.33 10.55
CA ALA A 5 6.41 -32.59 9.81
C ALA A 5 7.50 -32.52 8.73
N LYS A 6 8.47 -33.43 8.79
CA LYS A 6 9.64 -33.38 7.91
C LYS A 6 9.38 -34.06 6.59
N LEU A 7 9.63 -33.36 5.51
CA LEU A 7 9.52 -33.87 4.15
C LEU A 7 10.81 -34.59 3.74
N LEU A 8 10.70 -35.87 3.35
CA LEU A 8 11.78 -36.71 2.88
C LEU A 8 11.49 -37.17 1.45
N TYR A 9 12.42 -36.96 0.53
CA TYR A 9 12.31 -37.48 -0.83
C TYR A 9 12.95 -38.87 -0.91
N VAL A 10 12.19 -39.84 -1.44
CA VAL A 10 12.64 -41.22 -1.62
C VAL A 10 13.21 -41.37 -3.03
N GLU A 11 14.39 -41.97 -3.15
CA GLU A 11 15.05 -42.19 -4.44
C GLU A 11 14.46 -43.44 -5.13
N ALA A 12 14.49 -43.49 -6.47
CA ALA A 12 13.71 -44.49 -7.21
C ALA A 12 14.25 -45.93 -7.03
N ASP A 13 15.54 -46.05 -6.73
CA ASP A 13 16.30 -47.26 -6.49
C ASP A 13 16.47 -47.62 -5.00
N GLU A 14 16.05 -46.75 -4.08
CA GLU A 14 16.09 -46.92 -2.63
C GLU A 14 15.27 -48.15 -2.16
N GLU A 15 15.78 -48.91 -1.18
CA GLU A 15 15.14 -50.11 -0.65
C GLU A 15 14.41 -49.88 0.70
N ILE A 16 13.57 -50.84 1.10
CA ILE A 16 12.74 -50.72 2.31
C ILE A 16 13.57 -50.65 3.61
N THR A 17 14.79 -51.19 3.59
CA THR A 17 15.76 -51.07 4.68
C THR A 17 16.22 -49.63 4.87
N ASP A 18 16.48 -48.92 3.78
CA ASP A 18 17.03 -47.55 3.81
C ASP A 18 16.00 -46.58 4.39
N LEU A 19 14.71 -46.76 4.04
CA LEU A 19 13.59 -46.03 4.64
C LEU A 19 13.49 -46.27 6.16
N VAL A 20 13.69 -47.51 6.62
CA VAL A 20 13.61 -47.87 8.04
C VAL A 20 14.81 -47.34 8.83
N ASP A 21 16.02 -47.40 8.26
CA ASP A 21 17.22 -46.80 8.84
C ASP A 21 17.09 -45.27 8.93
N ARG A 22 16.64 -44.61 7.87
CA ARG A 22 16.33 -43.17 7.88
C ARG A 22 15.25 -42.82 8.92
N LEU A 23 14.21 -43.64 9.06
CA LEU A 23 13.13 -43.42 10.05
C LEU A 23 13.61 -43.60 11.50
N ARG A 24 14.55 -44.52 11.76
CA ARG A 24 15.21 -44.69 13.06
C ARG A 24 16.08 -43.48 13.41
N ASP A 25 16.91 -43.03 12.47
CA ASP A 25 17.92 -41.99 12.74
C ASP A 25 17.28 -40.60 12.97
N LEU A 26 16.03 -40.41 12.57
CA LEU A 26 15.21 -39.21 12.81
C LEU A 26 14.55 -39.19 14.20
N SER A 27 15.32 -39.49 15.25
CA SER A 27 14.84 -39.67 16.63
C SER A 27 14.07 -38.47 17.25
N LEU A 28 14.17 -37.27 16.68
CA LEU A 28 13.65 -36.02 17.25
C LEU A 28 12.29 -35.55 16.67
N GLU A 29 11.72 -36.29 15.70
CA GLU A 29 10.57 -35.83 14.91
C GLU A 29 9.39 -36.82 15.02
N ASP A 30 8.25 -36.34 15.54
CA ASP A 30 7.05 -37.16 15.77
C ASP A 30 6.24 -37.45 14.48
N GLU A 31 6.48 -36.69 13.41
CA GLU A 31 5.73 -36.76 12.16
C GLU A 31 6.67 -36.60 10.95
N VAL A 32 6.62 -37.57 10.04
CA VAL A 32 7.53 -37.70 8.89
C VAL A 32 6.71 -37.95 7.63
N THR A 33 7.01 -37.25 6.54
CA THR A 33 6.26 -37.35 5.28
C THR A 33 7.20 -37.77 4.15
N PHE A 34 6.97 -38.97 3.60
CA PHE A 34 7.75 -39.51 2.49
C PHE A 34 7.13 -39.13 1.14
N VAL A 35 7.93 -38.51 0.26
CA VAL A 35 7.59 -38.17 -1.12
C VAL A 35 8.15 -39.26 -2.01
N VAL A 36 7.27 -40.06 -2.60
CA VAL A 36 7.63 -41.32 -3.27
C VAL A 36 7.34 -41.24 -4.77
N PRO A 37 8.38 -41.29 -5.63
CA PRO A 37 8.20 -41.23 -7.07
C PRO A 37 7.54 -42.50 -7.62
N GLU A 38 6.94 -42.39 -8.81
CA GLU A 38 6.39 -43.55 -9.52
C GLU A 38 7.45 -44.66 -9.65
N ARG A 39 7.08 -45.89 -9.28
CA ARG A 39 7.91 -47.11 -9.36
C ARG A 39 9.05 -47.24 -8.33
N ALA A 40 9.15 -46.38 -7.31
CA ALA A 40 10.18 -46.49 -6.25
C ALA A 40 10.29 -47.92 -5.66
N ARG A 41 11.51 -48.47 -5.58
CA ARG A 41 11.74 -49.89 -5.22
C ARG A 41 11.26 -50.29 -3.83
N ALA A 42 11.51 -49.47 -2.81
CA ALA A 42 11.17 -49.76 -1.42
C ALA A 42 9.71 -50.17 -1.19
N LEU A 43 8.76 -49.62 -1.97
CA LEU A 43 7.32 -49.67 -1.69
C LEU A 43 6.50 -50.34 -2.81
N GLN A 44 7.09 -51.31 -3.51
CA GLN A 44 6.41 -52.08 -4.57
C GLN A 44 5.48 -53.20 -4.06
N SER A 45 5.36 -53.41 -2.75
CA SER A 45 4.60 -54.52 -2.15
C SER A 45 3.79 -54.08 -0.92
N PRO A 46 2.54 -54.57 -0.71
CA PRO A 46 1.77 -54.33 0.51
C PRO A 46 2.50 -54.75 1.79
N MET A 47 3.37 -55.77 1.72
CA MET A 47 4.21 -56.17 2.86
C MET A 47 5.24 -55.10 3.24
N SER A 48 5.79 -54.34 2.28
CA SER A 48 6.72 -53.24 2.57
C SER A 48 6.04 -52.12 3.35
N PHE A 49 4.81 -51.74 2.96
CA PHE A 49 4.02 -50.76 3.69
C PHE A 49 3.70 -51.22 5.11
N ARG A 50 3.26 -52.47 5.30
CA ARG A 50 2.99 -53.03 6.64
C ARG A 50 4.25 -53.14 7.50
N LEU A 51 5.42 -53.38 6.90
CA LEU A 51 6.71 -53.38 7.58
C LEU A 51 7.11 -51.97 8.04
N LEU A 52 7.03 -50.98 7.14
CA LEU A 52 7.29 -49.58 7.46
C LEU A 52 6.34 -49.07 8.55
N LYS A 53 5.05 -49.44 8.49
CA LYS A 53 4.03 -49.07 9.47
C LYS A 53 4.39 -49.61 10.86
N ARG A 54 4.74 -50.88 10.95
CA ARG A 54 5.18 -51.53 12.19
C ARG A 54 6.42 -50.85 12.79
N TYR A 55 7.38 -50.43 11.98
CA TYR A 55 8.55 -49.68 12.47
C TYR A 55 8.17 -48.26 12.93
N ALA A 56 7.38 -47.53 12.14
CA ALA A 56 6.87 -46.20 12.49
C ALA A 56 6.15 -46.21 13.85
N ASP A 57 5.20 -47.14 14.03
CA ASP A 57 4.45 -47.31 15.28
C ASP A 57 5.37 -47.72 16.44
N SER A 58 6.40 -48.56 16.20
CA SER A 58 7.40 -48.93 17.23
C SER A 58 8.32 -47.77 17.65
N TYR A 59 8.49 -46.77 16.79
CA TYR A 59 9.21 -45.53 17.08
C TYR A 59 8.29 -44.38 17.52
N GLY A 60 6.97 -44.63 17.65
CA GLY A 60 5.97 -43.63 18.02
C GLY A 60 5.69 -42.56 16.96
N LYS A 61 6.16 -42.75 15.72
CA LYS A 61 6.13 -41.75 14.64
C LYS A 61 4.88 -41.89 13.77
N ARG A 62 4.26 -40.77 13.43
CA ARG A 62 3.29 -40.70 12.33
C ARG A 62 4.03 -40.61 11.01
N VAL A 63 3.56 -41.37 10.03
CA VAL A 63 4.11 -41.39 8.68
C VAL A 63 3.01 -41.10 7.67
N ASN A 64 3.23 -40.06 6.87
CA ASN A 64 2.37 -39.65 5.77
C ASN A 64 3.06 -39.99 4.44
N LEU A 65 2.29 -40.28 3.40
CA LEU A 65 2.80 -40.62 2.07
C LEU A 65 2.30 -39.66 1.00
N VAL A 66 3.21 -39.12 0.19
CA VAL A 66 2.87 -38.31 -0.98
C VAL A 66 3.35 -39.04 -2.23
N SER A 67 2.44 -39.47 -3.11
CA SER A 67 2.80 -40.11 -4.37
C SER A 67 1.72 -39.92 -5.43
N GLY A 68 2.13 -39.77 -6.69
CA GLY A 68 1.21 -39.63 -7.83
C GLY A 68 0.58 -40.94 -8.31
N ASP A 69 1.13 -42.10 -7.92
CA ASP A 69 0.64 -43.41 -8.38
C ASP A 69 -0.58 -43.88 -7.53
N PRO A 70 -1.78 -44.06 -8.13
CA PRO A 70 -2.97 -44.53 -7.41
C PRO A 70 -2.80 -45.91 -6.75
N ARG A 71 -1.88 -46.75 -7.25
CA ARG A 71 -1.59 -48.06 -6.65
C ARG A 71 -0.83 -47.93 -5.34
N LEU A 72 0.16 -47.02 -5.28
CA LEU A 72 0.88 -46.73 -4.05
C LEU A 72 -0.04 -46.05 -3.03
N GLN A 73 -0.92 -45.14 -3.47
CA GLN A 73 -1.95 -44.54 -2.62
C GLN A 73 -2.87 -45.61 -2.00
N ALA A 74 -3.39 -46.54 -2.80
CA ALA A 74 -4.26 -47.62 -2.33
C ALA A 74 -3.56 -48.54 -1.32
N MET A 75 -2.32 -48.99 -1.60
CA MET A 75 -1.55 -49.83 -0.67
C MET A 75 -1.15 -49.07 0.61
N SER A 76 -0.95 -47.77 0.53
CA SER A 76 -0.66 -46.88 1.66
C SER A 76 -1.86 -46.75 2.60
N LEU A 77 -3.06 -46.55 2.05
CA LEU A 77 -4.31 -46.48 2.80
C LEU A 77 -4.65 -47.85 3.43
N GLU A 78 -4.47 -48.96 2.69
CA GLU A 78 -4.66 -50.33 3.20
C GLU A 78 -3.72 -50.64 4.39
N ALA A 79 -2.52 -50.06 4.40
CA ALA A 79 -1.56 -50.19 5.50
C ALA A 79 -1.78 -49.19 6.65
N GLY A 80 -2.79 -48.31 6.58
CA GLY A 80 -3.09 -47.35 7.65
C GLY A 80 -2.14 -46.16 7.72
N PHE A 81 -1.66 -45.66 6.58
CA PHE A 81 -1.00 -44.36 6.43
C PHE A 81 -1.92 -43.36 5.71
N THR A 82 -1.80 -42.06 6.02
CA THR A 82 -2.48 -41.00 5.26
C THR A 82 -1.77 -40.78 3.91
N ALA A 83 -2.50 -40.94 2.81
CA ALA A 83 -1.99 -40.81 1.46
C ALA A 83 -2.48 -39.53 0.76
N PHE A 84 -1.58 -38.84 0.07
CA PHE A 84 -1.83 -37.60 -0.65
C PHE A 84 -1.38 -37.71 -2.12
N PRO A 85 -2.19 -37.23 -3.08
CA PRO A 85 -1.89 -37.37 -4.52
C PRO A 85 -0.81 -36.41 -5.04
N SER A 86 -0.48 -35.35 -4.30
CA SER A 86 0.60 -34.41 -4.64
C SER A 86 1.05 -33.63 -3.41
N LEU A 87 2.21 -32.96 -3.51
CA LEU A 87 2.70 -32.06 -2.46
C LEU A 87 1.73 -30.90 -2.19
N ALA A 88 1.09 -30.36 -3.22
CA ALA A 88 0.07 -29.33 -3.06
C ALA A 88 -1.17 -29.85 -2.30
N ALA A 89 -1.57 -31.11 -2.50
CA ALA A 89 -2.66 -31.72 -1.73
C ALA A 89 -2.28 -31.94 -0.25
N TYR A 90 -1.02 -32.27 0.02
CA TYR A 90 -0.47 -32.35 1.38
C TYR A 90 -0.47 -30.97 2.07
N ASP A 91 0.09 -29.94 1.42
CA ASP A 91 0.16 -28.57 1.98
C ASP A 91 -1.23 -27.93 2.20
N HIS A 92 -2.23 -28.30 1.38
CA HIS A 92 -3.62 -27.88 1.54
C HIS A 92 -4.46 -28.79 2.46
N GLY A 93 -3.91 -29.90 2.97
CA GLY A 93 -4.61 -30.81 3.87
C GLY A 93 -5.76 -31.61 3.24
N SER A 94 -5.76 -31.78 1.91
CA SER A 94 -6.77 -32.60 1.21
C SER A 94 -6.43 -34.08 1.26
N GLU A 95 -6.66 -34.68 2.42
CA GLU A 95 -6.53 -36.12 2.67
C GLU A 95 -7.49 -36.94 1.79
N MET A 96 -6.99 -38.03 1.20
CA MET A 96 -7.81 -39.01 0.48
C MET A 96 -8.51 -39.96 1.48
N HIS A 97 -9.58 -39.48 2.11
CA HIS A 97 -10.39 -40.31 3.01
C HIS A 97 -11.20 -41.36 2.21
N ASN A 98 -11.18 -42.62 2.66
CA ASN A 98 -11.75 -43.76 1.92
C ASN A 98 -13.28 -43.64 1.74
N PRO A 99 -13.80 -43.50 0.51
CA PRO A 99 -15.23 -43.34 0.26
C PRO A 99 -15.89 -44.70 -0.04
N GLU A 100 -16.54 -45.29 0.95
CA GLU A 100 -17.51 -46.37 0.70
C GLU A 100 -18.86 -45.78 0.25
N LEU A 101 -19.50 -46.42 -0.74
CA LEU A 101 -20.87 -46.16 -1.24
C LEU A 101 -21.14 -44.84 -2.02
N GLY A 102 -20.98 -44.91 -3.35
CA GLY A 102 -22.05 -44.49 -4.30
C GLY A 102 -21.80 -43.29 -5.24
N GLY A 103 -22.05 -43.48 -6.55
CA GLY A 103 -22.27 -42.40 -7.53
C GLY A 103 -21.35 -42.40 -8.76
N GLU A 104 -21.91 -42.78 -9.92
CA GLU A 104 -21.27 -42.99 -11.24
C GLU A 104 -20.59 -41.76 -11.93
N PRO A 105 -19.82 -41.96 -13.03
CA PRO A 105 -18.75 -41.04 -13.47
C PRO A 105 -19.01 -40.26 -14.78
N ALA A 106 -18.03 -39.42 -15.18
CA ALA A 106 -17.92 -38.82 -16.52
C ALA A 106 -16.51 -39.01 -17.14
N ALA A 107 -16.41 -38.95 -18.47
CA ALA A 107 -15.31 -39.50 -19.27
C ALA A 107 -14.28 -38.45 -19.82
N PRO A 108 -13.11 -38.87 -20.36
CA PRO A 108 -11.96 -37.98 -20.63
C PRO A 108 -11.68 -37.67 -22.14
N ALA A 109 -10.70 -36.80 -22.39
CA ALA A 109 -10.05 -36.54 -23.68
C ALA A 109 -8.53 -36.30 -23.44
N THR A 110 -7.54 -37.10 -23.87
CA THR A 110 -7.09 -37.65 -25.18
C THR A 110 -5.90 -36.88 -25.79
N THR A 111 -4.93 -37.63 -26.32
CA THR A 111 -3.59 -37.20 -26.75
C THR A 111 -3.45 -36.98 -28.25
N SER A 112 -2.49 -36.16 -28.69
CA SER A 112 -1.78 -36.22 -30.00
C SER A 112 -0.66 -35.15 -30.07
N ALA A 113 0.29 -35.10 -31.02
CA ALA A 113 1.11 -36.10 -31.74
C ALA A 113 2.02 -35.35 -32.77
N VAL A 114 3.23 -35.84 -33.02
CA VAL A 114 4.12 -35.46 -34.17
C VAL A 114 3.76 -36.34 -35.42
N PRO A 115 4.32 -36.21 -36.65
CA PRO A 115 5.53 -35.51 -37.20
C PRO A 115 5.18 -34.73 -38.52
N PRO A 116 5.94 -34.64 -39.67
CA PRO A 116 7.34 -34.92 -40.05
C PRO A 116 8.06 -33.75 -40.79
N ALA A 117 9.03 -34.01 -41.70
CA ALA A 117 10.05 -33.06 -42.17
C ALA A 117 10.47 -33.17 -43.67
N SER A 118 11.35 -32.25 -44.12
CA SER A 118 12.17 -32.25 -45.38
C SER A 118 11.47 -31.93 -46.73
N PRO A 119 12.19 -31.52 -47.81
CA PRO A 119 13.54 -30.89 -47.91
C PRO A 119 13.73 -29.78 -49.01
N ALA A 120 14.92 -29.15 -49.00
CA ALA A 120 15.77 -28.71 -50.15
C ALA A 120 15.49 -27.48 -51.07
N ALA A 121 16.59 -26.73 -51.28
CA ALA A 121 17.12 -26.13 -52.54
C ALA A 121 16.68 -24.74 -53.09
N SER A 122 17.72 -23.94 -53.43
CA SER A 122 17.81 -22.90 -54.50
C SER A 122 17.02 -21.57 -54.36
N ALA A 123 17.47 -20.41 -54.87
CA ALA A 123 18.80 -19.95 -55.35
C ALA A 123 18.85 -18.40 -55.50
N GLN A 124 20.04 -17.85 -55.78
CA GLN A 124 20.32 -16.55 -56.46
C GLN A 124 20.01 -15.20 -55.73
N GLU A 125 20.60 -14.04 -56.07
CA GLU A 125 21.96 -13.62 -56.52
C GLU A 125 22.02 -12.08 -56.69
N ALA A 126 23.07 -11.40 -56.20
CA ALA A 126 23.57 -10.10 -56.71
C ALA A 126 24.84 -9.61 -55.98
N ALA A 127 25.76 -8.98 -56.73
CA ALA A 127 26.96 -8.23 -56.29
C ALA A 127 27.24 -7.15 -57.38
N PRO A 128 28.43 -6.50 -57.54
CA PRO A 128 29.66 -6.37 -56.75
C PRO A 128 30.00 -4.85 -56.57
N PRO A 129 31.26 -4.32 -56.57
CA PRO A 129 32.62 -4.84 -56.31
C PRO A 129 33.25 -4.06 -55.11
N ARG A 130 34.56 -3.75 -54.90
CA ARG A 130 35.91 -3.93 -55.54
C ARG A 130 36.95 -3.73 -54.41
N GLY A 131 38.20 -4.21 -54.43
CA GLY A 131 38.92 -5.04 -55.39
C GLY A 131 40.24 -5.60 -54.83
N VAL A 132 41.02 -6.23 -55.71
CA VAL A 132 42.32 -6.95 -55.53
C VAL A 132 43.46 -6.13 -54.85
N ALA A 133 44.59 -6.69 -54.36
CA ALA A 133 45.35 -7.86 -54.88
C ALA A 133 46.27 -8.56 -53.81
N THR A 134 46.39 -9.90 -53.75
CA THR A 134 47.41 -10.82 -54.37
C THR A 134 48.86 -10.72 -53.82
N LEU A 135 49.69 -11.78 -53.66
CA LEU A 135 49.55 -13.24 -53.94
C LEU A 135 50.55 -14.11 -53.11
N ASP A 136 50.20 -15.40 -52.97
CA ASP A 136 51.00 -16.66 -52.89
C ASP A 136 52.15 -16.99 -51.89
N ARG A 137 51.96 -18.18 -51.25
CA ARG A 137 52.75 -19.45 -51.27
C ARG A 137 54.13 -19.55 -51.98
N PRO A 138 54.90 -20.67 -51.81
CA PRO A 138 54.92 -21.72 -50.76
C PRO A 138 56.35 -22.18 -50.31
N ARG A 139 56.40 -23.29 -49.53
CA ARG A 139 57.40 -24.41 -49.47
C ARG A 139 58.57 -24.39 -50.50
N GLN A 140 59.77 -24.94 -50.24
CA GLN A 140 60.09 -26.18 -49.49
C GLN A 140 61.60 -26.35 -49.17
N ALA A 141 61.91 -27.05 -48.07
CA ALA A 141 63.06 -27.95 -47.75
C ALA A 141 64.54 -27.71 -48.21
N SER A 142 65.45 -28.14 -47.32
CA SER A 142 66.71 -28.90 -47.58
C SER A 142 68.10 -28.24 -47.41
N VAL A 143 69.05 -29.15 -47.11
CA VAL A 143 70.53 -29.13 -47.21
C VAL A 143 71.39 -28.42 -46.14
N ILE A 144 72.10 -29.29 -45.41
CA ILE A 144 73.34 -29.15 -44.63
C ILE A 144 74.39 -28.20 -45.23
N SER A 145 75.05 -27.40 -44.37
CA SER A 145 76.48 -27.07 -44.53
C SER A 145 77.10 -26.66 -43.19
N ALA A 146 78.43 -26.76 -43.07
CA ALA A 146 79.17 -26.67 -41.80
C ALA A 146 80.13 -25.43 -41.77
N PRO A 147 81.13 -25.27 -40.87
CA PRO A 147 81.20 -24.06 -40.05
C PRO A 147 82.43 -23.17 -40.29
N PRO A 148 82.49 -21.98 -39.66
CA PRO A 148 83.73 -21.25 -39.41
C PRO A 148 84.22 -21.36 -37.94
N LYS A 149 85.54 -21.20 -37.75
CA LYS A 149 86.25 -21.21 -36.45
C LYS A 149 86.40 -19.79 -35.85
N PRO A 150 86.83 -19.63 -34.57
CA PRO A 150 86.62 -18.41 -33.78
C PRO A 150 87.73 -17.35 -33.92
N LYS A 151 87.51 -16.17 -33.31
CA LYS A 151 88.56 -15.23 -32.90
C LYS A 151 88.79 -15.29 -31.39
N ALA A 152 90.02 -14.99 -30.97
CA ALA A 152 90.51 -15.19 -29.60
C ALA A 152 90.34 -13.95 -28.70
N ALA A 153 90.52 -14.16 -27.39
CA ALA A 153 90.50 -13.12 -26.36
C ALA A 153 91.91 -12.82 -25.79
N PRO A 154 92.17 -11.58 -25.32
CA PRO A 154 93.17 -11.29 -24.29
C PRO A 154 92.52 -11.49 -22.89
N SER A 155 92.96 -12.45 -22.08
CA SER A 155 94.17 -12.45 -21.22
C SER A 155 93.96 -11.72 -19.88
N SER A 156 94.01 -12.48 -18.79
CA SER A 156 93.71 -12.11 -17.40
C SER A 156 94.83 -11.39 -16.65
N LYS A 157 94.52 -10.84 -15.46
CA LYS A 157 95.31 -11.04 -14.21
C LYS A 157 94.38 -11.01 -12.96
N PRO A 158 94.79 -11.58 -11.80
CA PRO A 158 93.84 -12.17 -10.85
C PRO A 158 93.73 -11.46 -9.48
N GLY A 159 92.71 -11.86 -8.69
CA GLY A 159 92.58 -11.55 -7.27
C GLY A 159 91.49 -12.37 -6.57
N ALA A 160 91.67 -12.62 -5.27
CA ALA A 160 90.74 -13.29 -4.33
C ALA A 160 90.28 -14.74 -4.67
N SER A 161 90.80 -15.70 -3.91
CA SER A 161 90.35 -17.10 -3.92
C SER A 161 88.96 -17.24 -3.29
N ALA A 162 87.93 -17.52 -4.10
CA ALA A 162 86.64 -17.95 -3.57
C ALA A 162 86.74 -19.38 -3.00
N PRO A 163 86.07 -19.71 -1.87
CA PRO A 163 86.03 -21.08 -1.35
C PRO A 163 85.35 -22.04 -2.33
N SER A 164 85.79 -23.29 -2.36
CA SER A 164 85.41 -24.27 -3.39
C SER A 164 83.96 -24.73 -3.26
N PHE A 165 83.10 -24.25 -4.17
CA PHE A 165 81.67 -24.62 -4.28
C PHE A 165 81.37 -26.10 -4.57
N GLN A 166 82.39 -26.97 -4.68
CA GLN A 166 82.21 -28.39 -5.04
C GLN A 166 81.39 -29.19 -4.01
N ASN A 167 81.55 -28.93 -2.70
CA ASN A 167 80.79 -29.64 -1.66
C ASN A 167 79.38 -29.07 -1.43
N TYR A 168 79.09 -27.85 -1.90
CA TYR A 168 77.78 -27.21 -1.77
C TYR A 168 76.82 -27.51 -2.93
N ARG A 169 77.30 -28.07 -4.05
CA ARG A 169 76.47 -28.48 -5.20
C ARG A 169 75.18 -29.24 -4.83
N PRO A 170 75.18 -30.32 -4.01
CA PRO A 170 73.95 -31.01 -3.66
C PRO A 170 73.00 -30.13 -2.85
N TYR A 171 73.51 -29.27 -1.96
CA TYR A 171 72.69 -28.34 -1.16
C TYR A 171 72.09 -27.22 -2.00
N VAL A 172 72.81 -26.69 -3.01
CA VAL A 172 72.27 -25.68 -3.94
C VAL A 172 71.20 -26.29 -4.85
N ILE A 173 71.39 -27.54 -5.31
CA ILE A 173 70.36 -28.27 -6.07
C ILE A 173 69.14 -28.56 -5.19
N ALA A 174 69.34 -29.03 -3.96
CA ALA A 174 68.25 -29.28 -3.01
C ALA A 174 67.48 -27.99 -2.65
N ALA A 175 68.19 -26.88 -2.41
CA ALA A 175 67.57 -25.57 -2.18
C ALA A 175 66.79 -25.08 -3.41
N GLY A 176 67.31 -25.30 -4.62
CA GLY A 176 66.60 -25.01 -5.87
C GLY A 176 65.34 -25.85 -6.04
N VAL A 177 65.40 -27.15 -5.75
CA VAL A 177 64.23 -28.05 -5.76
C VAL A 177 63.21 -27.64 -4.71
N ILE A 178 63.64 -27.32 -3.48
CA ILE A 178 62.75 -26.83 -2.41
C ILE A 178 62.11 -25.49 -2.83
N ALA A 179 62.86 -24.56 -3.41
CA ALA A 179 62.32 -23.30 -3.91
C ALA A 179 61.28 -23.51 -5.03
N VAL A 180 61.53 -24.44 -5.96
CA VAL A 180 60.56 -24.82 -7.01
C VAL A 180 59.33 -25.49 -6.41
N VAL A 181 59.48 -26.39 -5.42
CA VAL A 181 58.34 -27.03 -4.74
C VAL A 181 57.51 -26.00 -3.95
N VAL A 182 58.16 -25.08 -3.22
CA VAL A 182 57.48 -23.99 -2.50
C VAL A 182 56.78 -23.04 -3.48
N LEU A 183 57.39 -22.75 -4.64
CA LEU A 183 56.77 -21.94 -5.69
C LEU A 183 55.59 -22.64 -6.36
N LEU A 184 55.67 -23.95 -6.61
CA LEU A 184 54.55 -24.76 -7.13
C LEU A 184 53.40 -24.86 -6.12
N VAL A 185 53.70 -25.13 -4.85
CA VAL A 185 52.71 -25.11 -3.74
C VAL A 185 52.12 -23.70 -3.59
N GLY A 186 52.93 -22.65 -3.77
CA GLY A 186 52.48 -21.26 -3.81
C GLY A 186 51.45 -21.03 -4.92
N ILE A 187 51.79 -21.38 -6.16
CA ILE A 187 50.91 -21.31 -7.34
C ILE A 187 49.64 -22.17 -7.16
N LEU A 188 49.69 -23.23 -6.34
CA LEU A 188 48.56 -24.12 -6.08
C LEU A 188 47.59 -23.57 -5.02
N TYR A 189 48.08 -22.91 -3.96
CA TYR A 189 47.30 -22.55 -2.77
C TYR A 189 47.07 -21.04 -2.54
N LEU A 190 47.89 -20.15 -3.10
CA LEU A 190 47.70 -18.68 -2.96
C LEU A 190 46.64 -18.08 -3.89
N PRO A 191 46.41 -18.53 -5.14
CA PRO A 191 45.50 -17.85 -6.04
C PRO A 191 44.07 -17.76 -5.50
N SER A 192 43.48 -16.59 -5.69
CA SER A 192 42.08 -16.29 -5.41
C SER A 192 41.40 -15.75 -6.66
N ALA A 193 40.09 -15.95 -6.77
CA ALA A 193 39.29 -15.43 -7.87
C ALA A 193 37.97 -14.83 -7.36
N THR A 194 37.54 -13.75 -8.00
CA THR A 194 36.20 -13.18 -7.80
C THR A 194 35.43 -13.28 -9.10
N ALA A 195 34.30 -13.99 -9.06
CA ALA A 195 33.30 -14.02 -10.12
C ALA A 195 32.17 -13.05 -9.76
N THR A 196 32.08 -11.93 -10.46
CA THR A 196 30.93 -11.01 -10.37
C THR A 196 29.96 -11.33 -11.50
N VAL A 197 28.71 -11.64 -11.16
CA VAL A 197 27.63 -11.98 -12.10
C VAL A 197 26.57 -10.88 -12.04
N SER A 198 26.38 -10.19 -13.14
CA SER A 198 25.42 -9.10 -13.28
C SER A 198 24.13 -9.63 -13.89
N VAL A 199 23.03 -9.58 -13.16
CA VAL A 199 21.73 -10.15 -13.56
C VAL A 199 20.67 -9.10 -13.83
N ALA A 200 19.81 -9.38 -14.80
CA ALA A 200 18.55 -8.66 -15.02
C ALA A 200 17.47 -9.25 -14.12
N GLY A 201 16.93 -8.45 -13.21
CA GLY A 201 15.77 -8.82 -12.42
C GLY A 201 14.50 -8.84 -13.27
N THR A 202 13.62 -9.83 -13.07
CA THR A 202 12.29 -9.85 -13.67
C THR A 202 11.33 -9.02 -12.81
N PRO A 203 10.61 -8.03 -13.35
CA PRO A 203 9.74 -7.15 -12.56
C PRO A 203 8.53 -7.91 -12.01
N ILE A 204 8.19 -7.63 -10.76
CA ILE A 204 7.00 -8.15 -10.07
C ILE A 204 6.29 -7.02 -9.32
N LYS A 205 4.96 -7.09 -9.29
CA LYS A 205 4.09 -6.16 -8.57
C LYS A 205 2.99 -6.91 -7.83
N THR A 206 2.55 -6.37 -6.71
CA THR A 206 1.30 -6.76 -6.07
C THR A 206 0.64 -5.57 -5.39
N ASP A 207 -0.68 -5.54 -5.54
CA ASP A 207 -1.58 -4.66 -4.84
C ASP A 207 -2.40 -5.53 -3.87
N ILE A 208 -2.55 -5.09 -2.62
CA ILE A 208 -3.29 -5.79 -1.56
C ILE A 208 -4.08 -4.79 -0.71
N SER A 209 -5.20 -5.21 -0.14
CA SER A 209 -5.85 -4.47 0.93
C SER A 209 -5.32 -4.96 2.27
N LEU A 210 -4.92 -4.05 3.17
CA LEU A 210 -4.48 -4.37 4.52
C LEU A 210 -5.47 -3.77 5.53
N LEU A 211 -5.96 -4.60 6.45
CA LEU A 211 -7.03 -4.25 7.39
C LEU A 211 -6.46 -4.10 8.81
N GLY A 212 -6.29 -2.85 9.23
CA GLY A 212 -5.89 -2.49 10.58
C GLY A 212 -7.08 -2.38 11.53
N ALA A 213 -6.98 -2.94 12.74
CA ALA A 213 -8.00 -2.77 13.77
C ALA A 213 -7.41 -2.87 15.21
N PRO A 214 -8.06 -2.25 16.22
CA PRO A 214 -7.56 -2.24 17.59
C PRO A 214 -7.53 -3.62 18.21
N GLY A 215 -6.44 -3.95 18.93
CA GLY A 215 -6.31 -5.23 19.64
C GLY A 215 -6.13 -6.47 18.75
N THR A 216 -6.14 -6.33 17.43
CA THR A 216 -5.89 -7.43 16.49
C THR A 216 -4.52 -8.03 16.72
N ALA A 217 -4.43 -9.36 16.91
CA ALA A 217 -3.15 -10.04 16.89
C ALA A 217 -2.55 -9.94 15.49
N ALA A 218 -1.36 -9.34 15.36
CA ALA A 218 -0.67 -9.08 14.10
C ALA A 218 -0.04 -10.35 13.48
N GLY A 219 -0.86 -11.37 13.25
CA GLY A 219 -0.46 -12.69 12.75
C GLY A 219 -1.36 -13.27 11.65
N SER A 220 -2.50 -12.63 11.33
CA SER A 220 -3.23 -12.91 10.08
C SER A 220 -2.56 -12.18 8.92
N ALA A 221 -2.39 -12.85 7.78
CA ALA A 221 -1.46 -12.42 6.72
C ALA A 221 -1.68 -11.00 6.16
N ASP A 222 -2.91 -10.49 6.26
CA ASP A 222 -3.35 -9.24 5.66
C ASP A 222 -3.98 -8.27 6.71
N HIS A 223 -3.80 -8.55 8.02
CA HIS A 223 -4.26 -7.70 9.15
C HIS A 223 -3.12 -7.19 10.03
N PHE A 224 -3.27 -5.98 10.59
CA PHE A 224 -2.30 -5.38 11.52
C PHE A 224 -2.96 -4.72 12.74
N ALA A 225 -2.18 -4.54 13.81
CA ALA A 225 -2.63 -3.89 15.03
C ALA A 225 -2.61 -2.36 14.89
N THR A 226 -3.65 -1.70 15.39
CA THR A 226 -3.78 -0.23 15.40
C THR A 226 -4.13 0.30 16.79
N GLN A 227 -4.05 1.62 16.95
CA GLN A 227 -4.57 2.35 18.10
C GLN A 227 -5.32 3.61 17.65
N ALA A 228 -6.55 3.79 18.12
CA ALA A 228 -7.29 5.04 17.97
C ALA A 228 -6.67 6.16 18.84
N VAL A 229 -6.58 7.38 18.29
CA VAL A 229 -6.20 8.59 19.03
C VAL A 229 -7.14 9.74 18.71
N HIS A 230 -7.65 10.39 19.77
CA HIS A 230 -8.43 11.63 19.70
C HIS A 230 -7.64 12.78 20.32
N ALA A 231 -7.81 14.00 19.84
CA ALA A 231 -7.39 15.21 20.53
C ALA A 231 -8.31 16.39 20.21
N ASP A 232 -8.58 17.22 21.22
CA ASP A 232 -9.41 18.41 21.08
C ASP A 232 -8.95 19.57 21.97
N GLU A 233 -9.20 20.79 21.50
CA GLU A 233 -9.10 22.04 22.24
C GLU A 233 -10.42 22.81 22.04
N SER A 234 -10.96 23.45 23.07
CA SER A 234 -12.21 24.19 22.96
C SER A 234 -12.23 25.42 23.86
N GLN A 235 -12.73 26.53 23.32
CA GLN A 235 -12.80 27.80 24.00
C GLN A 235 -14.09 28.56 23.63
N ASN A 236 -14.70 29.20 24.62
CA ASN A 236 -15.78 30.17 24.43
C ASN A 236 -15.17 31.55 24.14
N LEU A 237 -15.60 32.18 23.05
CA LEU A 237 -15.10 33.47 22.57
C LEU A 237 -16.25 34.45 22.33
N PRO A 238 -16.05 35.75 22.59
CA PRO A 238 -17.05 36.77 22.31
C PRO A 238 -17.14 37.03 20.79
N GLY A 239 -18.36 37.03 20.26
CA GLY A 239 -18.71 37.52 18.93
C GLY A 239 -19.37 38.89 19.01
N THR A 240 -19.12 39.75 18.02
CA THR A 240 -19.80 41.04 17.83
C THR A 240 -20.60 40.97 16.54
N ALA A 241 -21.88 41.33 16.57
CA ALA A 241 -22.70 41.33 15.36
C ALA A 241 -22.35 42.54 14.47
N THR A 242 -22.04 42.31 13.19
CA THR A 242 -21.70 43.39 12.24
C THR A 242 -22.77 43.64 11.18
N GLY A 243 -23.70 42.69 11.02
CA GLY A 243 -24.77 42.80 10.03
C GLY A 243 -25.77 43.90 10.32
N GLN A 244 -26.38 44.42 9.25
CA GLN A 244 -27.46 45.41 9.33
C GLN A 244 -28.70 44.90 8.61
N LYS A 245 -29.85 45.03 9.24
CA LYS A 245 -31.16 44.63 8.73
C LYS A 245 -32.14 45.80 8.90
N GLN A 246 -32.79 46.23 7.84
CA GLN A 246 -33.86 47.21 7.96
C GLN A 246 -35.10 46.54 8.57
N VAL A 247 -35.56 47.06 9.69
CA VAL A 247 -36.87 46.77 10.27
C VAL A 247 -37.84 47.81 9.71
N ALA A 248 -38.87 47.35 9.02
CA ALA A 248 -39.88 48.22 8.42
C ALA A 248 -40.66 49.00 9.49
N ALA A 249 -41.14 50.19 9.12
CA ALA A 249 -42.03 50.97 9.98
C ALA A 249 -43.33 50.20 10.27
N VAL A 250 -43.85 50.35 11.48
CA VAL A 250 -45.13 49.77 11.91
C VAL A 250 -46.21 50.86 11.85
N ALA A 251 -47.37 50.54 11.29
CA ALA A 251 -48.52 51.43 11.29
C ALA A 251 -49.27 51.37 12.62
N SER A 252 -49.59 52.52 13.21
CA SER A 252 -50.38 52.56 14.44
C SER A 252 -51.77 51.98 14.22
N THR A 253 -52.35 51.42 15.28
CA THR A 253 -53.71 50.89 15.29
C THR A 253 -54.55 51.57 16.36
N GLY A 254 -55.87 51.52 16.19
CA GLY A 254 -56.82 52.09 17.14
C GLY A 254 -58.25 51.79 16.71
N GLN A 255 -59.22 52.50 17.31
CA GLN A 255 -60.63 52.36 16.98
C GLN A 255 -61.29 53.74 16.90
N VAL A 256 -62.19 53.92 15.94
CA VAL A 256 -63.09 55.07 15.87
C VAL A 256 -64.52 54.64 16.19
N VAL A 257 -65.28 55.55 16.79
CA VAL A 257 -66.73 55.45 16.93
C VAL A 257 -67.37 56.37 15.91
N ILE A 258 -68.15 55.80 15.00
CA ILE A 258 -68.93 56.57 14.02
C ILE A 258 -70.36 56.65 14.53
N THR A 259 -70.90 57.86 14.65
CA THR A 259 -72.21 58.19 15.23
C THR A 259 -73.10 58.83 14.16
N SER A 260 -74.32 58.35 13.97
CA SER A 260 -75.28 59.00 13.08
C SER A 260 -75.90 60.25 13.72
N ARG A 261 -75.99 61.32 12.91
CA ARG A 261 -76.74 62.56 13.18
C ARG A 261 -78.05 62.63 12.41
N CYS A 262 -78.33 61.66 11.54
CA CYS A 262 -79.59 61.65 10.78
C CYS A 262 -80.76 61.23 11.68
N VAL A 263 -81.84 62.02 11.68
CA VAL A 263 -83.04 61.74 12.48
C VAL A 263 -83.98 60.73 11.80
N PHE A 264 -83.96 60.65 10.46
CA PHE A 264 -84.95 59.89 9.67
C PHE A 264 -84.33 58.81 8.76
N CYS A 265 -83.04 58.51 8.91
CA CYS A 265 -82.36 57.53 8.06
C CYS A 265 -82.58 56.09 8.55
N LEU A 266 -82.69 55.18 7.58
CA LEU A 266 -82.43 53.75 7.79
C LEU A 266 -80.94 53.55 8.13
N GLY A 267 -80.60 52.42 8.76
CA GLY A 267 -79.23 52.12 9.19
C GLY A 267 -78.20 52.18 8.05
N GLN A 268 -76.98 52.60 8.37
CA GLN A 268 -75.93 52.89 7.39
C GLN A 268 -74.69 52.01 7.58
N ASP A 269 -74.09 51.55 6.49
CA ASP A 269 -72.95 50.64 6.49
C ASP A 269 -71.62 51.39 6.29
N VAL A 270 -70.79 51.40 7.33
CA VAL A 270 -69.40 51.84 7.23
C VAL A 270 -68.62 50.77 6.47
N ARG A 271 -68.24 51.08 5.22
CA ARG A 271 -67.42 50.19 4.39
C ARG A 271 -66.00 50.06 4.97
N LYS A 272 -65.41 48.85 4.84
CA LYS A 272 -63.96 48.67 4.92
C LYS A 272 -63.29 49.52 3.83
N GLY A 273 -62.17 50.17 4.15
CA GLY A 273 -61.47 51.04 3.20
C GLY A 273 -61.89 52.51 3.25
N LEU A 274 -62.83 52.91 4.11
CA LEU A 274 -63.13 54.32 4.38
C LEU A 274 -61.92 54.98 5.05
N VAL A 275 -61.50 56.14 4.55
CA VAL A 275 -60.42 56.92 5.13
C VAL A 275 -60.98 57.94 6.13
N VAL A 276 -60.47 57.89 7.35
CA VAL A 276 -60.74 58.85 8.43
C VAL A 276 -59.44 59.59 8.75
N LEU A 277 -59.53 60.86 9.16
CA LEU A 277 -58.36 61.72 9.28
C LEU A 277 -58.47 62.77 10.38
N THR A 278 -57.31 63.23 10.86
CA THR A 278 -57.18 64.33 11.82
C THR A 278 -57.20 65.69 11.11
N ASP A 279 -57.47 66.76 11.85
CA ASP A 279 -57.30 68.14 11.34
C ASP A 279 -55.84 68.46 10.96
N SER A 280 -54.87 67.71 11.50
CA SER A 280 -53.45 67.75 11.11
C SER A 280 -53.10 66.92 9.88
N GLY A 281 -54.09 66.31 9.21
CA GLY A 281 -53.91 65.59 7.94
C GLY A 281 -53.39 64.15 8.08
N LYS A 282 -53.30 63.59 9.28
CA LYS A 282 -52.95 62.17 9.50
C LYS A 282 -54.11 61.28 9.02
N ARG A 283 -53.81 60.19 8.32
CA ARG A 283 -54.82 59.38 7.59
C ARG A 283 -54.84 57.94 8.10
N TYR A 284 -56.04 57.40 8.29
CA TYR A 284 -56.28 56.04 8.78
C TYR A 284 -57.38 55.36 7.97
N THR A 285 -57.31 54.05 7.81
CA THR A 285 -58.26 53.26 7.02
C THR A 285 -59.06 52.30 7.89
N THR A 286 -60.38 52.22 7.70
CA THR A 286 -61.25 51.25 8.39
C THR A 286 -60.96 49.81 7.95
N GLN A 287 -60.79 48.90 8.92
CA GLN A 287 -60.29 47.54 8.64
C GLN A 287 -61.36 46.45 8.52
N LYS A 288 -62.62 46.75 8.91
CA LYS A 288 -63.80 45.88 8.76
C LYS A 288 -65.00 46.72 8.32
N VAL A 289 -66.05 46.06 7.83
CA VAL A 289 -67.39 46.66 7.69
C VAL A 289 -68.04 46.77 9.08
N ALA A 290 -68.82 47.83 9.31
CA ALA A 290 -69.61 47.97 10.53
C ALA A 290 -70.96 48.63 10.24
N HIS A 291 -72.03 48.10 10.83
CA HIS A 291 -73.40 48.57 10.65
C HIS A 291 -73.76 49.58 11.74
N ILE A 292 -74.22 50.77 11.35
CA ILE A 292 -74.77 51.79 12.25
C ILE A 292 -76.29 51.56 12.35
N GLY A 293 -76.81 51.54 13.58
CA GLY A 293 -78.23 51.36 13.85
C GLY A 293 -79.12 52.49 13.31
N VAL A 294 -80.44 52.30 13.39
CA VAL A 294 -81.44 53.29 12.98
C VAL A 294 -81.54 54.41 14.02
N GLY A 295 -81.56 55.66 13.55
CA GLY A 295 -81.90 56.85 14.36
C GLY A 295 -80.72 57.65 14.90
N TYR A 296 -81.04 58.88 15.35
CA TYR A 296 -80.08 59.84 15.88
C TYR A 296 -79.31 59.29 17.07
N GLY A 297 -77.98 59.43 17.05
CA GLY A 297 -77.09 58.96 18.11
C GLY A 297 -76.76 57.47 18.05
N ALA A 298 -77.24 56.71 17.06
CA ALA A 298 -76.79 55.34 16.84
C ALA A 298 -75.29 55.30 16.52
N GLN A 299 -74.56 54.32 17.09
CA GLN A 299 -73.10 54.23 17.01
C GLN A 299 -72.60 52.88 16.48
N ALA A 300 -71.47 52.90 15.78
CA ALA A 300 -70.69 51.71 15.42
C ALA A 300 -69.20 51.92 15.71
N THR A 301 -68.54 50.91 16.31
CA THR A 301 -67.09 50.97 16.61
C THR A 301 -66.29 50.19 15.56
N VAL A 302 -65.33 50.87 14.94
CA VAL A 302 -64.57 50.40 13.78
C VAL A 302 -63.06 50.46 14.04
N PRO A 303 -62.33 49.32 13.99
CA PRO A 303 -60.88 49.33 14.05
C PRO A 303 -60.27 50.00 12.82
N ILE A 304 -59.22 50.76 13.05
CA ILE A 304 -58.48 51.53 12.05
C ILE A 304 -56.98 51.24 12.13
N THR A 305 -56.29 51.49 11.03
CA THR A 305 -54.82 51.44 10.93
C THR A 305 -54.34 52.65 10.14
N ALA A 306 -53.21 53.25 10.52
CA ALA A 306 -52.64 54.37 9.79
C ALA A 306 -52.28 53.99 8.35
N VAL A 307 -52.50 54.92 7.41
CA VAL A 307 -52.15 54.76 5.99
C VAL A 307 -50.62 54.81 5.81
N THR A 308 -49.96 55.68 6.56
CA THR A 308 -48.49 55.77 6.64
C THR A 308 -48.02 55.06 7.90
N ALA A 309 -47.04 54.16 7.75
CA ALA A 309 -46.38 53.52 8.88
C ALA A 309 -45.28 54.44 9.47
N GLY A 310 -45.12 54.44 10.79
CA GLY A 310 -44.23 55.35 11.52
C GLY A 310 -44.81 55.78 12.87
N VAL A 311 -43.99 56.45 13.70
CA VAL A 311 -44.47 57.06 14.96
C VAL A 311 -45.47 58.17 14.71
N ASP A 312 -45.39 58.82 13.54
CA ASP A 312 -46.35 59.85 13.11
C ASP A 312 -47.78 59.31 12.95
N GLY A 313 -47.95 57.99 12.79
CA GLY A 313 -49.27 57.36 12.82
C GLY A 313 -49.97 57.49 14.19
N ASN A 314 -49.22 57.62 15.29
CA ASN A 314 -49.83 57.75 16.61
C ASN A 314 -50.50 59.13 16.77
N THR A 315 -51.69 59.16 17.40
CA THR A 315 -52.42 60.40 17.66
C THR A 315 -53.31 60.28 18.90
N ASP A 316 -53.53 61.39 19.60
CA ASP A 316 -54.29 61.46 20.85
C ASP A 316 -55.77 61.12 20.67
N ALA A 317 -56.48 60.92 21.80
CA ALA A 317 -57.93 60.77 21.78
C ALA A 317 -58.64 62.02 21.25
N HIS A 318 -59.78 61.83 20.58
CA HIS A 318 -60.65 62.86 20.00
C HIS A 318 -60.01 63.75 18.91
N SER A 319 -58.93 63.29 18.28
CA SER A 319 -58.22 63.98 17.19
C SER A 319 -58.67 63.58 15.78
N ILE A 320 -59.22 62.36 15.62
CA ILE A 320 -59.72 61.81 14.36
C ILE A 320 -61.20 62.21 14.23
N THR A 321 -61.41 63.42 13.70
CA THR A 321 -62.69 64.14 13.64
C THR A 321 -63.35 64.12 12.26
N ASN A 322 -62.57 63.83 11.21
CA ASN A 322 -62.97 64.04 9.82
C ASN A 322 -62.96 62.74 8.99
N MET A 323 -63.75 62.69 7.91
CA MET A 323 -63.86 61.54 7.00
C MET A 323 -63.72 61.98 5.54
N GLU A 324 -62.88 61.29 4.78
CA GLU A 324 -62.71 61.58 3.35
C GLU A 324 -63.86 60.96 2.55
N ASN A 325 -64.58 61.80 1.79
CA ASN A 325 -65.83 61.42 1.11
C ASN A 325 -66.85 60.80 2.06
N GLY A 326 -66.84 61.23 3.34
CA GLY A 326 -67.81 60.81 4.34
C GLY A 326 -69.18 61.46 4.15
N ASP A 327 -70.21 60.80 4.68
CA ASP A 327 -71.56 61.34 4.73
C ASP A 327 -71.64 62.50 5.74
N ALA A 328 -72.32 63.59 5.39
CA ALA A 328 -72.52 64.75 6.26
C ALA A 328 -73.36 64.42 7.50
N ASP A 329 -74.20 63.38 7.41
CA ASP A 329 -75.00 62.86 8.51
C ASP A 329 -74.22 61.95 9.48
N LEU A 330 -72.91 61.74 9.28
CA LEU A 330 -72.06 60.95 10.16
C LEU A 330 -71.00 61.80 10.89
N ARG A 331 -70.80 61.55 12.19
CA ARG A 331 -69.63 62.00 12.96
C ARG A 331 -68.67 60.84 13.15
N VAL A 332 -67.38 61.03 12.90
CA VAL A 332 -66.32 60.17 13.44
C VAL A 332 -65.69 60.81 14.68
N ASP A 333 -65.19 59.96 15.57
CA ASP A 333 -64.43 60.33 16.76
C ASP A 333 -63.52 59.14 17.14
N ASN A 334 -62.34 59.35 17.71
CA ASN A 334 -61.55 58.29 18.34
C ASN A 334 -61.54 58.46 19.87
N PRO A 335 -62.40 57.76 20.64
CA PRO A 335 -62.45 57.92 22.09
C PRO A 335 -61.17 57.53 22.83
N GLN A 336 -60.19 56.92 22.15
CA GLN A 336 -58.88 56.53 22.66
C GLN A 336 -57.81 56.85 21.60
N ALA A 337 -56.57 57.09 22.04
CA ALA A 337 -55.43 57.35 21.16
C ALA A 337 -55.11 56.16 20.23
N THR A 338 -54.57 56.43 19.04
CA THR A 338 -53.95 55.39 18.20
C THR A 338 -52.51 55.14 18.67
N THR A 339 -52.12 53.87 18.75
CA THR A 339 -50.82 53.47 19.33
C THR A 339 -50.16 52.35 18.54
N GLY A 340 -48.89 52.05 18.84
CA GLY A 340 -48.12 51.00 18.18
C GLY A 340 -47.47 51.40 16.84
N GLY A 341 -47.61 52.67 16.42
CA GLY A 341 -46.86 53.20 15.30
C GLY A 341 -45.38 53.36 15.66
N LEU A 342 -44.49 52.82 14.83
CA LEU A 342 -43.03 52.82 15.04
C LEU A 342 -42.34 53.14 13.71
N ASP A 343 -41.27 53.93 13.75
CA ASP A 343 -40.49 54.26 12.54
C ASP A 343 -39.64 53.07 12.07
N ALA A 344 -39.28 53.11 10.78
CA ALA A 344 -38.30 52.18 10.23
C ALA A 344 -36.93 52.42 10.88
N ARG A 345 -36.25 51.34 11.26
CA ARG A 345 -34.95 51.40 11.95
C ARG A 345 -33.98 50.36 11.42
N THR A 346 -32.70 50.66 11.47
CA THR A 346 -31.65 49.66 11.24
C THR A 346 -31.44 48.87 12.53
N ALA A 347 -31.63 47.56 12.46
CA ALA A 347 -31.27 46.60 13.49
C ALA A 347 -29.88 46.02 13.19
N THR A 348 -29.03 45.89 14.21
CA THR A 348 -27.79 45.11 14.12
C THR A 348 -28.14 43.63 14.28
N VAL A 349 -27.64 42.78 13.38
CA VAL A 349 -27.93 41.33 13.39
C VAL A 349 -26.69 40.49 13.13
N ILE A 350 -26.63 39.29 13.72
CA ILE A 350 -25.51 38.35 13.52
C ILE A 350 -25.45 37.91 12.06
N GLN A 351 -24.26 37.96 11.45
CA GLN A 351 -23.95 37.34 10.16
C GLN A 351 -23.12 36.06 10.33
N GLN A 352 -23.17 35.18 9.32
CA GLN A 352 -22.32 33.99 9.29
C GLN A 352 -20.83 34.34 9.33
N SER A 353 -20.42 35.46 8.72
CA SER A 353 -19.07 36.03 8.79
C SER A 353 -18.62 36.42 10.20
N ASP A 354 -19.56 36.80 11.09
CA ASP A 354 -19.24 37.13 12.49
C ASP A 354 -18.88 35.85 13.27
N ILE A 355 -19.49 34.71 12.92
CA ILE A 355 -19.19 33.39 13.49
C ILE A 355 -17.89 32.83 12.88
N ASP A 356 -17.78 32.88 11.55
CA ASP A 356 -16.65 32.32 10.80
C ASP A 356 -15.33 33.03 11.14
N SER A 357 -15.34 34.36 11.27
CA SER A 357 -14.13 35.13 11.58
C SER A 357 -13.56 34.79 12.98
N VAL A 358 -14.41 34.59 13.99
CA VAL A 358 -13.98 34.18 15.33
C VAL A 358 -13.46 32.74 15.33
N ARG A 359 -14.10 31.82 14.58
CA ARG A 359 -13.57 30.47 14.33
C ARG A 359 -12.17 30.54 13.72
N ASP A 360 -12.01 31.31 12.65
CA ASP A 360 -10.78 31.35 11.85
C ASP A 360 -9.64 32.13 12.52
N VAL A 361 -9.94 32.92 13.56
CA VAL A 361 -8.92 33.46 14.47
C VAL A 361 -8.42 32.37 15.42
N TYR A 362 -9.31 31.65 16.11
CA TYR A 362 -8.91 30.60 17.06
C TYR A 362 -8.26 29.39 16.38
N ALA A 363 -8.80 28.96 15.23
CA ALA A 363 -8.34 27.80 14.50
C ALA A 363 -6.87 27.91 14.05
N LYS A 364 -6.36 29.12 13.78
CA LYS A 364 -4.95 29.35 13.40
C LYS A 364 -3.97 28.84 14.46
N ASP A 365 -4.29 29.04 15.73
CA ASP A 365 -3.44 28.60 16.84
C ASP A 365 -3.80 27.20 17.34
N ALA A 366 -5.09 26.83 17.31
CA ALA A 366 -5.55 25.55 17.84
C ALA A 366 -5.32 24.35 16.87
N LEU A 367 -5.43 24.54 15.54
CA LEU A 367 -5.16 23.47 14.57
C LEU A 367 -3.75 22.87 14.69
N PRO A 368 -2.65 23.65 14.73
CA PRO A 368 -1.32 23.07 14.90
C PRO A 368 -1.17 22.41 16.28
N ARG A 369 -1.69 23.00 17.37
CA ARG A 369 -1.64 22.39 18.72
C ARG A 369 -2.32 21.03 18.78
N VAL A 370 -3.54 20.90 18.25
CA VAL A 370 -4.27 19.62 18.22
C VAL A 370 -3.56 18.62 17.31
N THR A 371 -2.97 19.07 16.20
CA THR A 371 -2.12 18.21 15.34
C THR A 371 -0.88 17.71 16.08
N ASP A 372 -0.19 18.57 16.83
CA ASP A 372 0.98 18.20 17.63
C ASP A 372 0.62 17.28 18.81
N GLN A 373 -0.57 17.44 19.40
CA GLN A 373 -1.10 16.49 20.37
C GLN A 373 -1.35 15.10 19.75
N LEU A 374 -1.89 15.01 18.53
CA LEU A 374 -2.07 13.72 17.83
C LEU A 374 -0.71 13.08 17.48
N ASN A 375 0.23 13.85 16.95
CA ASN A 375 1.60 13.41 16.67
C ASN A 375 2.30 12.91 17.96
N SER A 376 2.10 13.61 19.08
CA SER A 376 2.63 13.20 20.39
C SER A 376 2.00 11.91 20.91
N LYS A 377 0.67 11.74 20.74
CA LYS A 377 -0.05 10.50 21.08
C LYS A 377 0.38 9.32 20.19
N ALA A 378 0.80 9.57 18.96
CA ALA A 378 1.35 8.57 18.05
C ALA A 378 2.78 8.08 18.42
N LYS A 379 3.50 8.77 19.31
CA LYS A 379 4.80 8.30 19.89
C LYS A 379 5.87 7.90 18.85
N GLY A 380 5.84 8.49 17.65
CA GLY A 380 6.76 8.16 16.56
C GLY A 380 6.37 6.94 15.70
N GLN A 381 5.21 6.33 15.95
CA GLN A 381 4.53 5.46 14.98
C GLN A 381 3.82 6.29 13.91
N LYS A 382 3.32 5.64 12.85
CA LYS A 382 2.64 6.33 11.75
C LYS A 382 1.22 6.69 12.16
N LEU A 383 0.87 7.97 12.00
CA LEU A 383 -0.48 8.48 12.13
C LEU A 383 -1.13 8.58 10.73
N ALA A 384 -2.33 8.04 10.59
CA ALA A 384 -3.29 8.43 9.57
C ALA A 384 -4.42 9.23 10.23
N LEU A 385 -4.88 10.29 9.58
CA LEU A 385 -5.97 11.13 10.06
C LEU A 385 -7.32 10.59 9.55
N VAL A 386 -8.37 10.72 10.36
CA VAL A 386 -9.75 10.33 10.01
C VAL A 386 -10.39 11.41 9.16
N GLY A 387 -11.04 11.02 8.05
CA GLY A 387 -11.75 11.94 7.16
C GLY A 387 -10.89 13.10 6.65
N SER A 388 -11.34 14.35 6.86
CA SER A 388 -10.58 15.56 6.53
C SER A 388 -9.62 16.02 7.64
N GLY A 389 -9.31 15.17 8.61
CA GLY A 389 -8.34 15.41 9.68
C GLY A 389 -8.82 16.36 10.78
N VAL A 390 -7.93 17.21 11.27
CA VAL A 390 -8.26 18.15 12.35
C VAL A 390 -9.17 19.26 11.82
N GLN A 391 -10.32 19.45 12.45
CA GLN A 391 -11.38 20.36 11.99
C GLN A 391 -11.82 21.32 13.09
N ALA A 392 -12.21 22.53 12.67
CA ALA A 392 -12.75 23.57 13.56
C ALA A 392 -14.28 23.64 13.43
N THR A 393 -14.96 23.39 14.55
CA THR A 393 -16.43 23.41 14.67
C THR A 393 -16.88 24.56 15.57
N THR A 394 -18.08 25.08 15.33
CA THR A 394 -18.65 26.20 16.09
C THR A 394 -20.05 25.89 16.61
N LYS A 395 -20.35 26.42 17.79
CA LYS A 395 -21.70 26.52 18.34
C LYS A 395 -21.87 27.90 18.97
N ALA A 396 -22.62 28.77 18.32
CA ALA A 396 -23.04 30.03 18.89
C ALA A 396 -24.20 29.83 19.90
N ASP A 397 -24.36 30.77 20.83
CA ASP A 397 -25.51 30.85 21.73
C ASP A 397 -26.76 31.51 21.07
N HIS A 398 -26.57 32.25 19.98
CA HIS A 398 -27.60 32.89 19.15
C HIS A 398 -27.50 32.44 17.67
N ALA A 399 -28.56 32.65 16.91
CA ALA A 399 -28.65 32.29 15.49
C ALA A 399 -28.26 33.45 14.55
N VAL A 400 -27.83 33.09 13.33
CA VAL A 400 -27.61 34.08 12.25
C VAL A 400 -28.93 34.77 11.92
N GLY A 401 -28.92 36.10 11.96
CA GLY A 401 -30.11 36.95 11.77
C GLY A 401 -30.82 37.39 13.05
N ASP A 402 -30.41 36.92 14.23
CA ASP A 402 -30.90 37.41 15.52
C ASP A 402 -30.45 38.86 15.78
N GLU A 403 -31.33 39.65 16.39
CA GLU A 403 -31.08 41.06 16.73
C GLU A 403 -30.42 41.18 18.12
N VAL A 404 -29.10 40.91 18.17
CA VAL A 404 -28.26 41.13 19.35
C VAL A 404 -26.94 41.79 18.94
N GLY A 405 -26.41 42.68 19.77
CA GLY A 405 -25.15 43.39 19.48
C GLY A 405 -23.88 42.57 19.73
N GLY A 406 -23.95 41.59 20.63
CA GLY A 406 -22.86 40.70 21.00
C GLY A 406 -23.39 39.37 21.51
N PHE A 407 -22.61 38.32 21.32
CA PHE A 407 -23.00 36.92 21.50
C PHE A 407 -21.78 36.05 21.83
N THR A 408 -21.97 34.76 22.15
CA THR A 408 -20.88 33.84 22.53
C THR A 408 -20.76 32.70 21.52
N ILE A 409 -19.54 32.40 21.09
CA ILE A 409 -19.23 31.28 20.21
C ILE A 409 -18.35 30.29 20.97
N ALA A 410 -18.87 29.09 21.21
CA ALA A 410 -18.03 27.95 21.57
C ALA A 410 -17.36 27.43 20.29
N VAL A 411 -16.04 27.59 20.19
CA VAL A 411 -15.24 26.98 19.12
C VAL A 411 -14.60 25.71 19.67
N LYS A 412 -14.75 24.58 18.99
CA LYS A 412 -14.05 23.33 19.28
C LYS A 412 -13.24 22.89 18.07
N VAL A 413 -11.93 22.79 18.24
CA VAL A 413 -11.01 22.22 17.25
C VAL A 413 -10.69 20.80 17.71
N ALA A 414 -10.96 19.81 16.86
CA ALA A 414 -10.78 18.41 17.20
C ALA A 414 -10.29 17.61 15.99
N GLY A 415 -9.60 16.50 16.27
CA GLY A 415 -9.19 15.55 15.24
C GLY A 415 -9.10 14.13 15.78
N ASP A 416 -9.49 13.19 14.95
CA ASP A 416 -9.38 11.75 15.17
C ASP A 416 -8.32 11.16 14.24
N GLY A 417 -7.67 10.10 14.68
CA GLY A 417 -6.61 9.44 13.92
C GLY A 417 -6.38 8.00 14.34
N VAL A 418 -5.75 7.25 13.44
CA VAL A 418 -5.38 5.85 13.61
C VAL A 418 -3.87 5.73 13.56
N VAL A 419 -3.28 5.18 14.62
CA VAL A 419 -1.84 4.98 14.78
C VAL A 419 -1.48 3.53 14.51
N PHE A 420 -0.40 3.29 13.76
CA PHE A 420 0.09 1.95 13.42
C PHE A 420 1.61 1.91 13.18
N ASP A 421 2.21 0.72 13.28
CA ASP A 421 3.62 0.53 12.94
C ASP A 421 3.81 0.38 11.41
N GLU A 422 4.35 1.42 10.79
CA GLU A 422 4.72 1.43 9.38
C GLU A 422 5.75 0.34 9.01
N LYS A 423 6.58 -0.12 9.96
CA LYS A 423 7.52 -1.23 9.71
C LYS A 423 6.79 -2.54 9.53
N ALA A 424 5.77 -2.80 10.35
CA ALA A 424 4.92 -3.99 10.23
C ALA A 424 4.19 -3.98 8.87
N VAL A 425 3.57 -2.86 8.51
CA VAL A 425 2.89 -2.70 7.20
C VAL A 425 3.85 -2.93 6.03
N LYS A 426 5.08 -2.40 6.07
CA LYS A 426 6.08 -2.58 5.00
C LYS A 426 6.61 -4.00 4.90
N GLU A 427 6.84 -4.70 6.02
CA GLU A 427 7.21 -6.12 5.98
C GLU A 427 6.04 -7.00 5.50
N MET A 428 4.79 -6.71 5.87
CA MET A 428 3.60 -7.41 5.33
C MET A 428 3.50 -7.25 3.80
N LEU A 429 3.71 -6.04 3.27
CA LEU A 429 3.73 -5.76 1.83
C LEU A 429 4.82 -6.57 1.10
N LYS A 430 6.01 -6.64 1.69
CA LYS A 430 7.15 -7.41 1.21
C LYS A 430 6.89 -8.93 1.28
N THR A 431 6.26 -9.43 2.34
CA THR A 431 5.82 -10.83 2.44
C THR A 431 4.73 -11.17 1.43
N ALA A 432 3.79 -10.26 1.15
CA ALA A 432 2.78 -10.44 0.09
C ALA A 432 3.41 -10.45 -1.31
N LEU A 433 4.43 -9.62 -1.56
CA LEU A 433 5.21 -9.66 -2.79
C LEU A 433 5.96 -11.00 -2.93
N GLN A 434 6.58 -11.49 -1.84
CA GLN A 434 7.24 -12.79 -1.78
C GLN A 434 6.28 -13.97 -2.03
N ARG A 435 5.04 -13.92 -1.52
CA ARG A 435 3.99 -14.93 -1.78
C ARG A 435 3.67 -15.12 -3.27
N LYS A 436 4.01 -14.17 -4.15
CA LYS A 436 3.82 -14.26 -5.62
C LYS A 436 5.09 -14.63 -6.41
N ILE A 437 6.23 -14.86 -5.74
CA ILE A 437 7.50 -15.17 -6.42
C ILE A 437 7.56 -16.67 -6.79
N PRO A 438 7.93 -17.03 -8.04
CA PRO A 438 8.07 -18.43 -8.44
C PRO A 438 9.14 -19.19 -7.64
N SER A 439 8.88 -20.47 -7.37
CA SER A 439 9.84 -21.38 -6.73
C SER A 439 11.17 -21.42 -7.48
N GLY A 440 12.29 -21.46 -6.74
CA GLY A 440 13.64 -21.38 -7.31
C GLY A 440 14.13 -19.97 -7.63
N THR A 441 13.39 -18.93 -7.25
CA THR A 441 13.77 -17.52 -7.43
C THR A 441 13.67 -16.72 -6.12
N GLN A 442 14.36 -15.58 -6.06
CA GLN A 442 14.49 -14.72 -4.87
C GLN A 442 14.25 -13.24 -5.21
N LEU A 443 13.60 -12.50 -4.31
CA LEU A 443 13.41 -11.04 -4.41
C LEU A 443 14.76 -10.32 -4.30
N THR A 444 15.00 -9.27 -5.10
CA THR A 444 16.18 -8.42 -4.93
C THR A 444 15.99 -7.42 -3.79
N ASN A 445 17.08 -6.84 -3.29
CA ASN A 445 17.04 -5.90 -2.16
C ASN A 445 16.34 -4.57 -2.50
N ASN A 446 15.98 -4.33 -3.76
CA ASN A 446 15.45 -3.07 -4.29
C ASN A 446 13.90 -3.03 -4.34
N ALA A 447 13.23 -3.71 -3.41
CA ALA A 447 11.77 -3.73 -3.33
C ALA A 447 11.22 -2.37 -2.84
N ASN A 448 10.34 -1.77 -3.63
CA ASN A 448 9.64 -0.53 -3.32
C ASN A 448 8.26 -0.82 -2.73
N THR A 449 7.91 -0.15 -1.63
CA THR A 449 6.63 -0.32 -0.92
C THR A 449 6.01 1.03 -0.60
N SER A 450 4.76 1.23 -1.03
CA SER A 450 3.92 2.38 -0.69
C SER A 450 2.55 1.92 -0.24
N TYR A 451 1.82 2.79 0.45
CA TYR A 451 0.46 2.53 0.91
C TYR A 451 -0.33 3.83 0.98
N GLU A 452 -1.64 3.74 0.78
CA GLU A 452 -2.59 4.85 0.84
C GLU A 452 -3.75 4.48 1.77
N PRO A 453 -4.09 5.30 2.78
CA PRO A 453 -5.27 5.06 3.61
C PRO A 453 -6.54 5.37 2.81
N ILE A 454 -7.43 4.38 2.64
CA ILE A 454 -8.70 4.55 1.94
C ILE A 454 -9.79 5.02 2.91
N ASP A 455 -9.92 4.29 4.02
CA ASP A 455 -11.01 4.42 4.98
C ASP A 455 -10.40 4.28 6.37
N ALA A 456 -10.48 5.33 7.18
CA ALA A 456 -9.91 5.40 8.52
C ALA A 456 -10.97 5.97 9.47
N ALA A 457 -11.30 5.24 10.52
CA ALA A 457 -12.40 5.53 11.42
C ALA A 457 -11.93 5.88 12.84
N ALA A 458 -12.73 6.67 13.55
CA ALA A 458 -12.41 7.17 14.89
C ALA A 458 -12.40 6.08 15.99
N ASP A 459 -12.94 4.89 15.70
CA ASP A 459 -12.82 3.70 16.55
C ASP A 459 -11.44 3.03 16.45
N GLY A 460 -10.60 3.42 15.47
CA GLY A 460 -9.27 2.86 15.22
C GLY A 460 -9.20 1.82 14.11
N HIS A 461 -10.31 1.52 13.42
CA HIS A 461 -10.29 0.73 12.19
C HIS A 461 -9.68 1.53 11.02
N ILE A 462 -8.92 0.85 10.17
CA ILE A 462 -8.35 1.45 8.96
C ILE A 462 -8.12 0.43 7.85
N THR A 463 -8.48 0.79 6.61
CA THR A 463 -8.13 0.05 5.40
C THR A 463 -7.03 0.80 4.64
N LEU A 464 -5.90 0.13 4.42
CA LEU A 464 -4.82 0.64 3.56
C LEU A 464 -4.85 -0.07 2.22
N ASN A 465 -4.80 0.69 1.12
CA ASN A 465 -4.38 0.18 -0.18
C ASN A 465 -2.86 0.02 -0.15
N GLY A 466 -2.37 -1.19 -0.38
CA GLY A 466 -0.97 -1.54 -0.21
C GLY A 466 -0.33 -1.91 -1.55
N HIS A 467 0.67 -1.15 -1.97
CA HIS A 467 1.37 -1.35 -3.25
C HIS A 467 2.81 -1.80 -2.99
N ALA A 468 3.16 -2.99 -3.48
CA ALA A 468 4.51 -3.53 -3.43
C ALA A 468 5.01 -3.84 -4.84
N SER A 469 6.24 -3.45 -5.13
CA SER A 469 6.89 -3.72 -6.42
C SER A 469 8.38 -3.97 -6.24
N GLY A 470 8.98 -4.67 -7.19
CA GLY A 470 10.41 -4.96 -7.17
C GLY A 470 10.78 -5.88 -8.30
N PHE A 471 11.90 -6.56 -8.14
CA PHE A 471 12.41 -7.51 -9.10
C PHE A 471 12.79 -8.82 -8.41
N TYR A 472 12.73 -9.93 -9.13
CA TYR A 472 13.23 -11.22 -8.66
C TYR A 472 14.26 -11.81 -9.63
N THR A 473 15.14 -12.66 -9.09
CA THR A 473 16.25 -13.30 -9.81
C THR A 473 16.31 -14.79 -9.48
N PRO A 474 16.87 -15.66 -10.34
CA PRO A 474 17.09 -17.07 -10.01
C PRO A 474 17.93 -17.24 -8.73
N ILE A 475 17.69 -18.31 -7.97
CA ILE A 475 18.54 -18.66 -6.81
C ILE A 475 19.84 -19.26 -7.33
N PHE A 476 20.92 -18.47 -7.27
CA PHE A 476 22.25 -18.90 -7.65
C PHE A 476 22.89 -19.72 -6.53
N ILE A 477 22.84 -21.06 -6.65
CA ILE A 477 23.47 -21.98 -5.69
C ILE A 477 25.00 -21.84 -5.78
N GLU A 478 25.56 -20.97 -4.93
CA GLU A 478 26.96 -20.56 -5.06
C GLU A 478 27.94 -21.72 -4.94
N THR A 479 27.63 -22.72 -4.11
CA THR A 479 28.48 -23.91 -3.90
C THR A 479 28.65 -24.70 -5.19
N ALA A 480 27.57 -24.90 -5.94
CA ALA A 480 27.57 -25.59 -7.24
C ALA A 480 28.32 -24.78 -8.31
N ILE A 481 28.06 -23.46 -8.38
CA ILE A 481 28.72 -22.55 -9.33
C ILE A 481 30.24 -22.50 -9.06
N ARG A 482 30.63 -22.30 -7.79
CA ARG A 482 32.05 -22.32 -7.35
C ARG A 482 32.70 -23.69 -7.55
N SER A 483 31.96 -24.80 -7.49
CA SER A 483 32.53 -26.13 -7.78
C SER A 483 32.77 -26.36 -9.26
N HIS A 484 31.87 -25.89 -10.13
CA HIS A 484 32.01 -26.03 -11.58
C HIS A 484 33.12 -25.14 -12.15
N LEU A 485 33.36 -23.96 -11.54
CA LEU A 485 34.43 -23.03 -11.92
C LEU A 485 35.85 -23.49 -11.57
N LYS A 486 36.05 -24.55 -10.76
CA LYS A 486 37.37 -25.04 -10.35
C LYS A 486 38.23 -25.40 -11.56
N GLY A 487 39.43 -24.83 -11.68
CA GLY A 487 40.38 -25.18 -12.74
C GLY A 487 39.98 -24.76 -14.17
N MET A 488 38.78 -24.22 -14.39
CA MET A 488 38.41 -23.65 -15.69
C MET A 488 39.31 -22.46 -16.05
N SER A 489 39.58 -22.24 -17.34
CA SER A 489 40.24 -20.98 -17.74
C SER A 489 39.32 -19.78 -17.45
N PRO A 490 39.85 -18.57 -17.17
CA PRO A 490 39.02 -17.38 -16.94
C PRO A 490 38.01 -17.10 -18.06
N SER A 491 38.38 -17.40 -19.31
CA SER A 491 37.51 -17.32 -20.49
C SER A 491 36.35 -18.34 -20.46
N LYS A 492 36.62 -19.61 -20.14
CA LYS A 492 35.58 -20.65 -20.02
C LYS A 492 34.68 -20.38 -18.80
N GLY A 493 35.25 -19.95 -17.68
CA GLY A 493 34.51 -19.56 -16.49
C GLY A 493 33.57 -18.37 -16.76
N ARG A 494 34.03 -17.33 -17.47
CA ARG A 494 33.16 -16.24 -17.94
C ARG A 494 32.05 -16.75 -18.85
N ALA A 495 32.36 -17.57 -19.86
CA ALA A 495 31.36 -18.09 -20.79
C ALA A 495 30.29 -18.96 -20.08
N PHE A 496 30.70 -19.81 -19.12
CA PHE A 496 29.78 -20.58 -18.28
C PHE A 496 28.85 -19.64 -17.48
N LEU A 497 29.40 -18.62 -16.82
CA LEU A 497 28.59 -17.66 -16.06
C LEU A 497 27.63 -16.86 -16.96
N GLN A 498 28.03 -16.52 -18.19
CA GLN A 498 27.15 -15.89 -19.19
C GLN A 498 26.07 -16.84 -19.75
N SER A 499 26.20 -18.16 -19.56
CA SER A 499 25.18 -19.15 -19.95
C SER A 499 24.12 -19.42 -18.86
N LEU A 500 24.28 -18.83 -17.67
CA LEU A 500 23.29 -18.93 -16.60
C LEU A 500 22.06 -18.04 -16.90
N PRO A 501 20.84 -18.43 -16.46
CA PRO A 501 19.63 -17.68 -16.74
C PRO A 501 19.69 -16.25 -16.17
N ASN A 502 19.14 -15.30 -16.93
CA ASN A 502 19.04 -13.87 -16.62
C ASN A 502 20.38 -13.13 -16.39
N VAL A 503 21.53 -13.68 -16.80
CA VAL A 503 22.83 -12.99 -16.72
C VAL A 503 23.05 -12.05 -17.92
N VAL A 504 23.45 -10.81 -17.63
CA VAL A 504 23.74 -9.74 -18.61
C VAL A 504 25.24 -9.56 -18.83
N ASP A 505 26.03 -9.55 -17.74
CA ASP A 505 27.50 -9.61 -17.79
C ASP A 505 28.03 -10.59 -16.75
N ALA A 506 29.17 -11.21 -17.01
CA ALA A 506 29.89 -11.98 -16.01
C ALA A 506 31.39 -11.70 -16.09
N ARG A 507 31.97 -11.17 -15.03
CA ARG A 507 33.38 -10.79 -14.97
C ARG A 507 34.10 -11.67 -13.95
N VAL A 508 35.23 -12.21 -14.38
CA VAL A 508 36.07 -13.11 -13.59
C VAL A 508 37.43 -12.43 -13.42
N THR A 509 37.77 -12.05 -12.19
CA THR A 509 39.07 -11.48 -11.84
C THR A 509 39.86 -12.45 -10.95
N GLN A 510 41.18 -12.34 -10.98
CA GLN A 510 42.10 -13.17 -10.21
C GLN A 510 43.10 -12.31 -9.45
N SER A 511 43.57 -12.79 -8.31
CA SER A 511 44.55 -12.12 -7.45
C SER A 511 45.42 -13.14 -6.72
N PRO A 512 46.74 -12.92 -6.57
CA PRO A 512 47.49 -11.72 -6.97
C PRO A 512 47.95 -11.67 -8.43
N PHE A 513 47.88 -12.80 -9.16
CA PHE A 513 48.33 -12.90 -10.55
C PHE A 513 47.28 -13.57 -11.45
N GLY A 514 47.26 -13.22 -12.73
CA GLY A 514 46.42 -13.88 -13.74
C GLY A 514 47.01 -15.22 -14.17
N LEU A 515 46.40 -16.32 -13.78
CA LEU A 515 46.75 -17.68 -14.18
C LEU A 515 45.82 -18.17 -15.31
N PRO A 516 46.29 -19.05 -16.22
CA PRO A 516 45.46 -19.58 -17.29
C PRO A 516 44.34 -20.54 -16.81
N TRP A 517 44.30 -20.87 -15.51
CA TRP A 517 43.24 -21.60 -14.82
C TRP A 517 42.75 -20.85 -13.57
N LEU A 518 41.52 -21.12 -13.15
CA LEU A 518 40.92 -20.65 -11.89
C LEU A 518 41.37 -21.53 -10.71
N PRO A 519 41.37 -21.01 -9.47
CA PRO A 519 41.78 -21.76 -8.28
C PRO A 519 41.10 -23.13 -8.19
N LEU A 520 41.87 -24.18 -7.89
CA LEU A 520 41.35 -25.55 -7.79
C LEU A 520 40.45 -25.75 -6.56
N PHE A 521 40.60 -24.88 -5.55
CA PHE A 521 39.81 -24.88 -4.33
C PHE A 521 38.65 -23.88 -4.45
N SER A 522 37.40 -24.35 -4.31
CA SER A 522 36.21 -23.49 -4.36
C SER A 522 36.12 -22.47 -3.23
N SER A 523 36.83 -22.71 -2.11
CA SER A 523 37.03 -21.74 -1.03
C SER A 523 37.88 -20.52 -1.43
N ARG A 524 38.63 -20.61 -2.53
CA ARG A 524 39.36 -19.48 -3.15
C ARG A 524 38.58 -18.76 -4.25
N ILE A 525 37.36 -19.22 -4.57
CA ILE A 525 36.47 -18.59 -5.56
C ILE A 525 35.33 -17.91 -4.81
N THR A 526 35.28 -16.58 -4.87
CA THR A 526 34.18 -15.77 -4.33
C THR A 526 33.19 -15.46 -5.45
N LEU A 527 31.91 -15.82 -5.27
CA LEU A 527 30.84 -15.36 -6.14
C LEU A 527 30.27 -14.05 -5.58
N LYS A 528 29.86 -13.14 -6.47
CA LYS A 528 29.08 -11.94 -6.13
C LYS A 528 28.00 -11.75 -7.20
N VAL A 529 26.74 -11.88 -6.83
CA VAL A 529 25.62 -11.53 -7.71
C VAL A 529 25.31 -10.04 -7.54
N GLN A 530 25.09 -9.33 -8.64
CA GLN A 530 24.72 -7.91 -8.66
C GLN A 530 23.54 -7.72 -9.61
N GLU A 531 22.55 -6.94 -9.19
CA GLU A 531 21.46 -6.52 -10.08
C GLU A 531 21.96 -5.35 -10.95
N VAL A 532 21.83 -5.47 -12.28
CA VAL A 532 22.04 -4.35 -13.20
C VAL A 532 20.69 -3.71 -13.54
N SER A 533 20.39 -2.61 -12.83
CA SER A 533 19.26 -1.74 -13.17
C SER A 533 19.35 -1.31 -14.63
N SER A 534 18.30 -1.55 -15.42
CA SER A 534 18.27 -1.36 -16.88
C SER A 534 18.22 0.10 -17.36
N ASN A 535 18.78 1.03 -16.57
CA ASN A 535 18.77 2.48 -16.77
C ASN A 535 20.17 3.07 -17.02
N SER A 536 21.16 2.25 -17.38
CA SER A 536 22.53 2.69 -17.70
C SER A 536 22.99 2.20 -19.08
N SER A 537 22.25 2.58 -20.12
CA SER A 537 22.87 2.81 -21.44
C SER A 537 23.55 4.19 -21.42
N PRO A 538 24.74 4.34 -22.05
CA PRO A 538 25.37 5.64 -22.28
C PRO A 538 24.71 6.43 -23.42
#